data_AF-A0AAW0MLD9-F1
#
_entry.id   AF-A0AAW0MLD9-F1
#
_cell.length_a   1.000
_cell.length_b   1.000
_cell.length_c   1.000
_cell.angle_alpha   90.00
_cell.angle_beta   90.00
_cell.angle_gamma   90.00
#
_symmetry.space_group_name_H-M   'P 1'
#
loop_
_entity.id
_entity.type
_entity.pdbx_description
1 polymer ?
#
loop_
_entity_poly.entity_id
_entity_poly.type
_entity_poly.pdbx_seq_one_letter_code
_entity_poly.pdbx_strand_id
1 'polypeptide(L)'
;MCKLTCRAKGTGYYVVFSQRVVDGTECRPFSSSVCVKGKCVRTGCDGIIGSKLQYDKCGVCGGDSSGCVRVMGNFTKKSKGYTDVVKIPAGSTHIKVRQHKVKDQTRYSAYLAVRRPNSDYLLNGKFMISTSETIITVNGSVLNYSGWSQRDEWLHSMGPGAVHEPIVIQILATDAKKPLDVRYSFYMPKRTTSSAAKITSTTTTTTTTTATTTSTTTARAVTVTTAAQQTWPRWVTGTWMTCSRTCDTGWQSRTVQCKDAEGKLSKGCNLGARPSAFRHCLVKKC
;
A
#
# COMPACT_ATOMS: atom_id res chain seq x y z
N MET A 1 26.12 0.76 -1.78
CA MET A 1 26.61 0.14 -0.54
C MET A 1 25.53 0.29 0.52
N CYS A 2 25.16 -0.80 1.19
CA CYS A 2 24.14 -0.86 2.23
C CYS A 2 24.77 -0.61 3.60
N LYS A 3 24.78 0.66 4.01
CA LYS A 3 25.34 1.14 5.27
C LYS A 3 24.29 1.94 6.05
N LEU A 4 24.36 1.90 7.37
CA LEU A 4 23.43 2.66 8.21
C LEU A 4 23.86 4.12 8.18
N THR A 5 23.17 4.93 7.38
CA THR A 5 23.45 6.37 7.24
C THR A 5 22.27 7.16 7.75
N CYS A 6 22.52 8.11 8.64
CA CYS A 6 21.53 9.05 9.12
C CYS A 6 21.83 10.43 8.55
N ARG A 7 20.79 11.10 8.04
CA ARG A 7 20.87 12.50 7.64
C ARG A 7 20.35 13.38 8.78
N ALA A 8 21.18 14.28 9.27
CA ALA A 8 20.77 15.31 10.22
C ALA A 8 19.73 16.23 9.56
N LYS A 9 18.59 16.40 10.25
CA LYS A 9 17.46 17.19 9.77
C LYS A 9 17.87 18.67 9.74
N GLY A 10 17.62 19.35 8.62
CA GLY A 10 17.87 20.79 8.48
C GLY A 10 19.31 21.20 8.12
N THR A 11 20.32 20.36 8.33
CA THR A 11 21.73 20.71 8.05
C THR A 11 22.31 20.02 6.81
N GLY A 12 21.66 18.95 6.33
CA GLY A 12 22.16 18.16 5.20
C GLY A 12 23.35 17.27 5.54
N TYR A 13 23.80 17.24 6.80
CA TYR A 13 24.93 16.43 7.25
C TYR A 13 24.56 14.93 7.30
N TYR A 14 25.49 14.05 6.91
CA TYR A 14 25.29 12.60 6.95
C TYR A 14 26.29 11.94 7.89
N VAL A 15 25.82 11.08 8.77
CA VAL A 15 26.64 10.27 9.68
C VAL A 15 26.44 8.80 9.35
N VAL A 16 27.53 8.05 9.22
CA VAL A 16 27.50 6.59 9.05
C VAL A 16 27.68 5.95 10.42
N PHE A 17 26.62 5.30 10.92
CA PHE A 17 26.63 4.62 12.21
C PHE A 17 27.14 3.18 12.12
N SER A 18 26.98 2.55 10.96
CA SER A 18 27.48 1.20 10.72
C SER A 18 27.82 1.01 9.25
N GLN A 19 28.93 0.32 8.99
CA GLN A 19 29.39 -0.03 7.64
C GLN A 19 28.49 -1.06 6.96
N ARG A 20 27.68 -1.80 7.74
CA ARG A 20 26.76 -2.83 7.23
C ARG A 20 25.45 -2.84 8.02
N VAL A 21 24.34 -2.77 7.30
CA VAL A 21 23.01 -3.08 7.88
C VAL A 21 22.80 -4.60 7.95
N VAL A 22 21.91 -5.04 8.82
CA VAL A 22 21.53 -6.46 8.93
C VAL A 22 21.03 -6.98 7.59
N ASP A 23 21.42 -8.21 7.23
CA ASP A 23 20.99 -8.81 5.97
C ASP A 23 19.46 -8.97 5.93
N GLY A 24 18.87 -8.70 4.77
CA GLY A 24 17.42 -8.66 4.58
C GLY A 24 16.79 -7.28 4.79
N THR A 25 17.54 -6.28 5.30
CA THR A 25 17.05 -4.89 5.38
C THR A 25 16.76 -4.36 3.99
N GLU A 26 15.57 -3.77 3.75
CA GLU A 26 15.26 -3.14 2.45
C GLU A 26 16.25 -2.02 2.13
N CYS A 27 16.75 -1.98 0.89
CA CYS A 27 17.70 -0.93 0.50
C CYS A 27 17.05 0.45 0.40
N ARG A 28 15.77 0.45 0.02
CA ARG A 28 14.93 1.65 -0.10
C ARG A 28 13.54 1.27 0.41
N PRO A 29 12.87 2.17 1.15
CA PRO A 29 11.50 1.94 1.59
C PRO A 29 10.60 1.55 0.41
N PHE A 30 9.81 0.49 0.56
CA PHE A 30 8.79 0.06 -0.41
C PHE A 30 9.39 -0.42 -1.75
N SER A 31 10.64 -0.90 -1.73
CA SER A 31 11.31 -1.46 -2.90
C SER A 31 11.47 -2.97 -2.81
N SER A 32 11.50 -3.65 -3.95
CA SER A 32 11.86 -5.08 -4.04
C SER A 32 13.38 -5.26 -4.08
N SER A 33 14.07 -4.73 -3.07
CA SER A 33 15.52 -4.86 -2.94
C SER A 33 15.96 -4.90 -1.49
N VAL A 34 16.89 -5.80 -1.18
CA VAL A 34 17.36 -6.05 0.18
C VAL A 34 18.88 -6.02 0.24
N CYS A 35 19.40 -5.70 1.41
CA CYS A 35 20.83 -5.68 1.67
C CYS A 35 21.31 -7.09 2.01
N VAL A 36 22.37 -7.54 1.33
CA VAL A 36 23.05 -8.82 1.59
C VAL A 36 24.55 -8.57 1.55
N LYS A 37 25.24 -8.85 2.66
CA LYS A 37 26.69 -8.62 2.82
C LYS A 37 27.10 -7.19 2.43
N GLY A 38 26.29 -6.19 2.80
CA GLY A 38 26.56 -4.77 2.51
C GLY A 38 26.33 -4.35 1.06
N LYS A 39 25.84 -5.24 0.18
CA LYS A 39 25.42 -4.93 -1.19
C LYS A 39 23.90 -4.93 -1.29
N CYS A 40 23.36 -3.99 -2.06
CA CYS A 40 21.94 -3.99 -2.35
C CYS A 40 21.67 -4.96 -3.50
N VAL A 41 20.84 -5.97 -3.26
CA VAL A 41 20.44 -6.97 -4.25
C VAL A 41 18.94 -6.86 -4.54
N ARG A 42 18.57 -6.96 -5.82
CA ARG A 42 17.16 -7.00 -6.21
C ARG A 42 16.56 -8.37 -5.89
N THR A 43 15.31 -8.36 -5.44
CA THR A 43 14.48 -9.54 -5.23
C THR A 43 13.30 -9.49 -6.20
N GLY A 44 12.70 -10.65 -6.48
CA GLY A 44 11.37 -10.68 -7.07
C GLY A 44 10.32 -10.10 -6.13
N CYS A 45 9.10 -9.92 -6.64
CA CYS A 45 7.94 -9.49 -5.82
C CYS A 45 7.55 -10.53 -4.76
N ASP A 46 8.00 -11.77 -4.92
CA ASP A 46 7.91 -12.88 -3.97
C ASP A 46 8.95 -12.78 -2.82
N GLY A 47 9.86 -11.80 -2.87
CA GLY A 47 10.91 -11.61 -1.89
C GLY A 47 12.13 -12.52 -2.08
N ILE A 48 12.19 -13.28 -3.18
CA ILE A 48 13.30 -14.22 -3.45
C ILE A 48 14.40 -13.51 -4.26
N ILE A 49 15.64 -13.62 -3.80
CA ILE A 49 16.82 -13.11 -4.53
C ILE A 49 17.00 -13.92 -5.81
N GLY A 50 17.12 -13.23 -6.95
CA GLY A 50 17.24 -13.86 -8.26
C GLY A 50 15.91 -14.30 -8.89
N SER A 51 14.78 -14.16 -8.19
CA SER A 51 13.46 -14.36 -8.80
C SER A 51 13.18 -13.28 -9.84
N LYS A 52 12.58 -13.71 -10.95
CA LYS A 52 12.18 -12.83 -12.07
C LYS A 52 10.74 -12.32 -11.92
N LEU A 53 10.01 -12.75 -10.90
CA LEU A 53 8.64 -12.32 -10.67
C LEU A 53 8.58 -10.83 -10.33
N GLN A 54 7.66 -10.11 -10.97
CA GLN A 54 7.43 -8.69 -10.75
C GLN A 54 5.96 -8.43 -10.44
N TYR A 55 5.71 -7.34 -9.72
CA TYR A 55 4.36 -6.85 -9.56
C TYR A 55 3.84 -6.34 -10.90
N ASP A 56 2.61 -6.72 -11.23
CA ASP A 56 1.89 -6.18 -12.37
C ASP A 56 1.36 -4.78 -12.06
N LYS A 57 0.73 -4.14 -13.06
CA LYS A 57 0.19 -2.78 -12.89
C LYS A 57 -0.97 -2.70 -11.88
N CYS A 58 -1.54 -3.85 -11.50
CA CYS A 58 -2.61 -3.98 -10.51
C CYS A 58 -2.08 -4.21 -9.09
N GLY A 59 -0.75 -4.32 -8.91
CA GLY A 59 -0.13 -4.61 -7.62
C GLY A 59 -0.12 -6.10 -7.26
N VAL A 60 -0.37 -6.99 -8.24
CA VAL A 60 -0.35 -8.45 -8.04
C VAL A 60 1.00 -9.01 -8.48
N CYS A 61 1.67 -9.72 -7.58
CA CYS A 61 2.96 -10.37 -7.88
C CYS A 61 2.77 -11.51 -8.89
N GLY A 62 3.47 -11.45 -10.03
CA GLY A 62 3.28 -12.41 -11.12
C GLY A 62 1.93 -12.29 -11.82
N GLY A 63 1.21 -11.16 -11.63
CA GLY A 63 -0.07 -10.92 -12.26
C GLY A 63 0.03 -10.67 -13.77
N ASP A 64 -1.09 -10.85 -14.46
CA ASP A 64 -1.24 -10.71 -15.92
C ASP A 64 -1.70 -9.30 -16.34
N SER A 65 -1.83 -8.35 -15.40
CA SER A 65 -2.34 -7.00 -15.64
C SER A 65 -3.80 -6.92 -16.14
N SER A 66 -4.60 -7.98 -16.00
CA SER A 66 -5.99 -8.01 -16.47
C SER A 66 -7.01 -7.54 -15.42
N GLY A 67 -6.67 -7.64 -14.13
CA GLY A 67 -7.55 -7.37 -12.99
C GLY A 67 -7.85 -5.90 -12.68
N CYS A 68 -7.25 -4.95 -13.40
CA CYS A 68 -7.42 -3.52 -13.15
C CYS A 68 -7.50 -2.71 -14.46
N VAL A 69 -8.05 -1.51 -14.36
CA VAL A 69 -8.14 -0.52 -15.44
C VAL A 69 -7.34 0.72 -15.10
N ARG A 70 -6.75 1.34 -16.12
CA ARG A 70 -6.08 2.63 -15.96
C ARG A 70 -7.12 3.74 -15.98
N VAL A 71 -7.14 4.55 -14.93
CA VAL A 71 -7.92 5.79 -14.86
C VAL A 71 -6.96 6.96 -15.06
N MET A 72 -7.33 7.90 -15.92
CA MET A 72 -6.60 9.14 -16.14
C MET A 72 -7.57 10.30 -16.25
N GLY A 73 -7.13 11.48 -15.82
CA GLY A 73 -7.91 12.69 -15.98
C GLY A 73 -7.09 13.94 -15.83
N ASN A 74 -7.72 15.05 -16.20
CA ASN A 74 -7.19 16.40 -16.00
C ASN A 74 -8.24 17.26 -15.30
N PHE A 75 -7.80 18.00 -14.28
CA PHE A 75 -8.59 19.02 -13.61
C PHE A 75 -8.09 20.40 -13.98
N THR A 76 -8.93 21.13 -14.71
CA THR A 76 -8.68 22.50 -15.18
C THR A 76 -9.75 23.50 -14.75
N LYS A 77 -10.68 23.08 -13.89
CA LYS A 77 -11.79 23.92 -13.42
C LYS A 77 -11.27 25.04 -12.53
N LYS A 78 -11.87 26.24 -12.64
CA LYS A 78 -11.63 27.34 -11.71
C LYS A 78 -12.03 26.93 -10.29
N SER A 79 -11.23 27.30 -9.31
CA SER A 79 -11.39 26.88 -7.92
C SER A 79 -10.95 28.00 -6.97
N LYS A 80 -11.61 28.12 -5.82
CA LYS A 80 -11.18 28.94 -4.68
C LYS A 80 -11.33 28.12 -3.41
N GLY A 81 -10.28 28.06 -2.60
CA GLY A 81 -10.24 27.16 -1.43
C GLY A 81 -9.97 25.71 -1.83
N TYR A 82 -10.36 24.79 -0.94
CA TYR A 82 -10.21 23.35 -1.14
C TYR A 82 -11.29 22.83 -2.09
N THR A 83 -10.86 22.20 -3.18
CA THR A 83 -11.76 21.56 -4.15
C THR A 83 -11.31 20.14 -4.42
N ASP A 84 -12.27 19.20 -4.46
CA ASP A 84 -12.05 17.80 -4.82
C ASP A 84 -11.64 17.68 -6.30
N VAL A 85 -10.47 17.09 -6.55
CA VAL A 85 -9.93 16.80 -7.88
C VAL A 85 -10.36 15.41 -8.35
N VAL A 86 -10.10 14.39 -7.52
CA VAL A 86 -10.46 13.00 -7.80
C VAL A 86 -10.57 12.18 -6.52
N LYS A 87 -11.54 11.27 -6.49
CA LYS A 87 -11.66 10.24 -5.45
C LYS A 87 -10.98 8.97 -5.95
N ILE A 88 -10.01 8.47 -5.19
CA ILE A 88 -9.27 7.24 -5.50
C ILE A 88 -9.79 6.15 -4.57
N PRO A 89 -10.45 5.10 -5.08
CA PRO A 89 -11.02 4.06 -4.24
C PRO A 89 -9.97 3.08 -3.72
N ALA A 90 -10.37 2.30 -2.71
CA ALA A 90 -9.59 1.18 -2.23
C ALA A 90 -9.26 0.16 -3.35
N GLY A 91 -8.13 -0.52 -3.22
CA GLY A 91 -7.50 -1.39 -4.21
C GLY A 91 -6.72 -0.66 -5.31
N SER A 92 -6.70 0.68 -5.33
CA SER A 92 -5.99 1.41 -6.39
C SER A 92 -4.47 1.42 -6.19
N THR A 93 -3.71 1.34 -7.28
CA THR A 93 -2.23 1.35 -7.29
C THR A 93 -1.67 2.39 -8.26
N HIS A 94 -0.35 2.61 -8.20
CA HIS A 94 0.40 3.51 -9.09
C HIS A 94 -0.23 4.91 -9.21
N ILE A 95 -0.66 5.45 -8.07
CA ILE A 95 -1.26 6.77 -8.00
C ILE A 95 -0.19 7.79 -8.40
N LYS A 96 -0.51 8.66 -9.35
CA LYS A 96 0.33 9.77 -9.78
C LYS A 96 -0.54 10.98 -9.96
N VAL A 97 -0.16 12.09 -9.36
CA VAL A 97 -0.81 13.39 -9.48
C VAL A 97 0.29 14.42 -9.67
N ARG A 98 0.15 15.28 -10.67
CA ARG A 98 1.12 16.33 -10.96
C ARG A 98 0.41 17.62 -11.30
N GLN A 99 0.82 18.71 -10.67
CA GLN A 99 0.41 20.04 -11.05
C GLN A 99 1.35 20.57 -12.14
N HIS A 100 0.80 21.23 -13.15
CA HIS A 100 1.57 21.86 -14.22
C HIS A 100 1.41 23.38 -14.14
N LYS A 101 2.52 24.10 -14.29
CA LYS A 101 2.53 25.56 -14.40
C LYS A 101 2.18 25.95 -15.84
N VAL A 102 1.53 27.10 -15.98
CA VAL A 102 1.47 27.79 -17.27
C VAL A 102 2.88 28.30 -17.64
N LYS A 103 3.19 28.44 -18.93
CA LYS A 103 4.54 28.79 -19.45
C LYS A 103 5.18 30.00 -18.75
N ASP A 104 4.40 30.99 -18.32
CA ASP A 104 4.91 32.23 -17.73
C ASP A 104 4.76 32.28 -16.20
N GLN A 105 4.29 31.20 -15.58
CA GLN A 105 4.08 31.14 -14.14
C GLN A 105 5.34 30.66 -13.42
N THR A 106 5.95 31.54 -12.62
CA THR A 106 7.19 31.24 -11.89
C THR A 106 6.96 30.34 -10.66
N ARG A 107 5.81 30.48 -9.98
CA ARG A 107 5.46 29.74 -8.76
C ARG A 107 4.04 29.18 -8.82
N TYR A 108 3.82 28.02 -8.20
CA TYR A 108 2.47 27.49 -8.02
C TYR A 108 1.66 28.44 -7.12
N SER A 109 0.39 28.66 -7.49
CA SER A 109 -0.58 29.47 -6.72
C SER A 109 -1.66 28.60 -6.08
N ALA A 110 -1.52 27.28 -6.19
CA ALA A 110 -2.41 26.30 -5.62
C ALA A 110 -1.59 25.10 -5.14
N TYR A 111 -2.11 24.38 -4.15
CA TYR A 111 -1.35 23.37 -3.42
C TYR A 111 -2.14 22.06 -3.34
N LEU A 112 -1.50 20.94 -3.66
CA LEU A 112 -2.12 19.62 -3.56
C LEU A 112 -2.42 19.28 -2.10
N ALA A 113 -3.58 18.70 -1.85
CA ALA A 113 -3.98 18.21 -0.54
C ALA A 113 -4.54 16.79 -0.66
N VAL A 114 -4.48 16.03 0.43
CA VAL A 114 -5.01 14.67 0.49
C VAL A 114 -5.83 14.54 1.76
N ARG A 115 -7.04 14.03 1.64
CA ARG A 115 -7.92 13.75 2.78
C ARG A 115 -8.57 12.37 2.67
N ARG A 116 -9.00 11.86 3.82
CA ARG A 116 -9.92 10.73 3.94
C ARG A 116 -11.36 11.19 3.61
N PRO A 117 -12.28 10.26 3.30
CA PRO A 117 -13.68 10.60 3.04
C PRO A 117 -14.39 11.25 4.22
N ASN A 118 -13.98 10.93 5.45
CA ASN A 118 -14.47 11.53 6.70
C ASN A 118 -13.94 12.96 6.95
N SER A 119 -13.27 13.57 5.95
CA SER A 119 -12.70 14.92 5.99
C SER A 119 -11.44 15.10 6.84
N ASP A 120 -10.85 14.01 7.35
CA ASP A 120 -9.53 14.07 7.99
C ASP A 120 -8.43 14.25 6.95
N TYR A 121 -7.58 15.26 7.14
CA TYR A 121 -6.47 15.55 6.22
C TYR A 121 -5.23 14.70 6.51
N LEU A 122 -4.69 14.12 5.45
CA LEU A 122 -3.43 13.39 5.42
C LEU A 122 -2.26 14.26 4.94
N LEU A 123 -2.56 15.24 4.09
CA LEU A 123 -1.61 16.22 3.55
C LEU A 123 -2.31 17.56 3.36
N ASN A 124 -1.60 18.64 3.70
CA ASN A 124 -1.97 20.03 3.42
C ASN A 124 -3.42 20.36 3.78
N GLY A 125 -3.81 20.14 5.03
CA GLY A 125 -5.12 20.49 5.58
C GLY A 125 -5.06 21.63 6.56
N LYS A 126 -6.22 22.17 6.96
CA LYS A 126 -6.33 23.24 7.98
C LYS A 126 -5.47 24.47 7.65
N PHE A 127 -5.28 24.75 6.36
CA PHE A 127 -4.43 25.83 5.83
C PHE A 127 -2.93 25.72 6.13
N MET A 128 -2.47 24.55 6.60
CA MET A 128 -1.05 24.25 6.73
C MET A 128 -0.53 23.66 5.42
N ILE A 129 0.61 24.14 4.91
CA ILE A 129 1.15 23.73 3.61
C ILE A 129 2.59 23.21 3.78
N SER A 130 2.81 21.95 3.42
CA SER A 130 4.12 21.32 3.39
C SER A 130 4.98 21.90 2.27
N THR A 131 6.06 22.60 2.65
CA THR A 131 7.04 23.20 1.74
C THR A 131 8.01 22.18 1.14
N SER A 132 8.23 21.06 1.82
CA SER A 132 9.25 20.06 1.50
C SER A 132 8.66 18.66 1.31
N GLU A 133 9.51 17.75 0.85
CA GLU A 133 9.14 16.35 0.61
C GLU A 133 8.49 15.73 1.85
N THR A 134 7.33 15.11 1.65
CA THR A 134 6.51 14.56 2.74
C THR A 134 6.07 13.14 2.40
N ILE A 135 6.37 12.19 3.29
CA ILE A 135 5.91 10.81 3.21
C ILE A 135 4.59 10.68 3.95
N ILE A 136 3.56 10.22 3.26
CA ILE A 136 2.18 10.14 3.74
C ILE A 136 1.79 8.66 3.84
N THR A 137 1.56 8.19 5.05
CA THR A 137 1.11 6.80 5.26
C THR A 137 -0.39 6.70 5.06
N VAL A 138 -0.81 5.78 4.21
CA VAL A 138 -2.21 5.41 4.01
C VAL A 138 -2.36 3.91 4.26
N ASN A 139 -3.56 3.44 4.56
CA ASN A 139 -3.74 2.01 4.78
C ASN A 139 -3.35 1.23 3.50
N GLY A 140 -2.45 0.25 3.60
CA GLY A 140 -1.98 -0.59 2.48
C GLY A 140 -0.94 0.04 1.55
N SER A 141 -0.68 1.35 1.61
CA SER A 141 0.22 2.02 0.66
C SER A 141 0.87 3.26 1.29
N VAL A 142 1.84 3.85 0.61
CA VAL A 142 2.50 5.08 1.08
C VAL A 142 2.62 6.02 -0.09
N LEU A 143 2.28 7.29 0.12
CA LEU A 143 2.42 8.33 -0.89
C LEU A 143 3.65 9.19 -0.57
N ASN A 144 4.30 9.68 -1.61
CA ASN A 144 5.34 10.68 -1.52
C ASN A 144 4.86 11.95 -2.22
N TYR A 145 4.98 13.08 -1.53
CA TYR A 145 4.66 14.41 -2.02
C TYR A 145 5.93 15.23 -2.07
N SER A 146 6.18 15.93 -3.17
CA SER A 146 7.43 16.67 -3.40
C SER A 146 7.62 17.89 -2.47
N GLY A 147 6.53 18.50 -2.00
CA GLY A 147 6.55 19.87 -1.48
C GLY A 147 6.34 20.90 -2.59
N TRP A 148 5.67 21.99 -2.26
CA TRP A 148 5.31 23.03 -3.25
C TRP A 148 6.48 23.94 -3.66
N SER A 149 7.53 24.01 -2.83
CA SER A 149 8.72 24.82 -3.12
C SER A 149 9.61 24.21 -4.21
N GLN A 150 9.34 22.95 -4.58
CA GLN A 150 10.06 22.26 -5.63
C GLN A 150 9.70 22.81 -7.01
N ARG A 151 10.58 22.57 -7.99
CA ARG A 151 10.37 22.98 -9.39
C ARG A 151 9.04 22.43 -9.92
N ASP A 152 8.79 21.17 -9.61
CA ASP A 152 7.61 20.41 -9.98
C ASP A 152 6.87 19.95 -8.73
N GLU A 153 5.57 20.20 -8.64
CA GLU A 153 4.73 19.70 -7.55
C GLU A 153 4.05 18.40 -7.99
N TRP A 154 4.34 17.32 -7.28
CA TRP A 154 3.79 16.00 -7.56
C TRP A 154 3.48 15.24 -6.26
N LEU A 155 2.57 14.28 -6.40
CA LEU A 155 2.21 13.28 -5.41
C LEU A 155 2.16 11.92 -6.12
N HIS A 156 2.83 10.91 -5.60
CA HIS A 156 2.72 9.55 -6.15
C HIS A 156 2.74 8.48 -5.07
N SER A 157 2.16 7.31 -5.36
CA SER A 157 2.34 6.13 -4.50
C SER A 157 3.76 5.59 -4.62
N MET A 158 4.28 5.06 -3.52
CA MET A 158 5.55 4.37 -3.43
C MET A 158 5.35 2.86 -3.40
N GLY A 159 6.20 2.15 -4.13
CA GLY A 159 6.11 0.70 -4.23
C GLY A 159 4.85 0.20 -4.94
N PRO A 160 4.59 -1.11 -4.87
CA PRO A 160 3.50 -1.79 -5.58
C PRO A 160 2.19 -1.86 -4.77
N GLY A 161 2.20 -1.45 -3.50
CA GLY A 161 1.07 -1.59 -2.58
C GLY A 161 -0.16 -0.78 -2.99
N ALA A 162 -1.33 -1.41 -2.90
CA ALA A 162 -2.62 -0.78 -3.16
C ALA A 162 -3.12 -0.01 -1.93
N VAL A 163 -3.81 1.11 -2.15
CA VAL A 163 -4.52 1.79 -1.05
C VAL A 163 -5.66 0.90 -0.58
N HIS A 164 -5.74 0.54 0.70
CA HIS A 164 -6.80 -0.29 1.26
C HIS A 164 -8.01 0.52 1.73
N GLU A 165 -7.93 1.83 1.63
CA GLU A 165 -9.00 2.76 1.94
C GLU A 165 -9.10 3.82 0.85
N PRO A 166 -10.30 4.35 0.60
CA PRO A 166 -10.47 5.45 -0.33
C PRO A 166 -9.77 6.72 0.18
N ILE A 167 -9.17 7.48 -0.73
CA ILE A 167 -8.61 8.81 -0.47
C ILE A 167 -9.15 9.80 -1.48
N VAL A 168 -9.17 11.08 -1.10
CA VAL A 168 -9.60 12.17 -1.98
C VAL A 168 -8.42 13.11 -2.18
N ILE A 169 -8.07 13.30 -3.45
CA ILE A 169 -7.09 14.29 -3.87
C ILE A 169 -7.84 15.62 -4.00
N GLN A 170 -7.30 16.65 -3.39
CA GLN A 170 -7.81 18.01 -3.43
C GLN A 170 -6.75 18.98 -3.93
N ILE A 171 -7.22 20.15 -4.36
CA ILE A 171 -6.39 21.31 -4.67
C ILE A 171 -6.87 22.49 -3.83
N LEU A 172 -5.95 23.13 -3.11
CA LEU A 172 -6.17 24.40 -2.41
C LEU A 172 -5.75 25.55 -3.31
N ALA A 173 -6.71 26.26 -3.92
CA ALA A 173 -6.43 27.42 -4.76
C ALA A 173 -6.67 28.73 -3.99
N THR A 174 -5.72 29.65 -4.03
CA THR A 174 -5.85 30.96 -3.34
C THR A 174 -6.54 32.02 -4.20
N ASP A 175 -6.42 31.92 -5.53
CA ASP A 175 -7.00 32.85 -6.50
C ASP A 175 -7.77 32.11 -7.59
N ALA A 176 -9.08 32.36 -7.67
CA ALA A 176 -9.99 31.76 -8.65
C ALA A 176 -9.72 32.17 -10.10
N LYS A 177 -8.97 33.27 -10.30
CA LYS A 177 -8.59 33.76 -11.63
C LYS A 177 -7.39 33.01 -12.20
N LYS A 178 -6.60 32.34 -11.35
CA LYS A 178 -5.43 31.58 -11.81
C LYS A 178 -5.89 30.23 -12.39
N PRO A 179 -5.42 29.88 -13.60
CA PRO A 179 -5.73 28.58 -14.18
C PRO A 179 -5.05 27.46 -13.39
N LEU A 180 -5.67 26.29 -13.40
CA LEU A 180 -5.15 25.06 -12.81
C LEU A 180 -4.95 24.02 -13.93
N ASP A 181 -3.91 23.21 -13.84
CA ASP A 181 -3.71 22.02 -14.68
C ASP A 181 -3.17 20.91 -13.77
N VAL A 182 -4.07 20.09 -13.23
CA VAL A 182 -3.72 18.96 -12.37
C VAL A 182 -4.05 17.67 -13.10
N ARG A 183 -3.00 16.93 -13.45
CA ARG A 183 -3.11 15.66 -14.17
C ARG A 183 -2.92 14.52 -13.21
N TYR A 184 -3.79 13.53 -13.32
CA TYR A 184 -3.71 12.34 -12.48
C TYR A 184 -3.85 11.05 -13.29
N SER A 185 -3.26 9.99 -12.76
CA SER A 185 -3.45 8.63 -13.24
C SER A 185 -3.27 7.62 -12.12
N PHE A 186 -4.03 6.53 -12.16
CA PHE A 186 -3.89 5.39 -11.26
C PHE A 186 -4.48 4.13 -11.92
N TYR A 187 -4.19 2.96 -11.37
CA TYR A 187 -4.90 1.74 -11.71
C TYR A 187 -5.95 1.44 -10.65
N MET A 188 -7.16 1.14 -11.08
CA MET A 188 -8.30 0.82 -10.24
C MET A 188 -8.71 -0.64 -10.49
N PRO A 189 -9.00 -1.45 -9.46
CA PRO A 189 -9.53 -2.79 -9.67
C PRO A 189 -10.78 -2.76 -10.53
N LYS A 190 -10.89 -3.68 -11.48
CA LYS A 190 -12.17 -3.92 -12.16
C LYS A 190 -13.13 -4.43 -11.09
N ARG A 191 -14.35 -3.90 -11.07
CA ARG A 191 -15.42 -4.58 -10.32
C ARG A 191 -15.54 -5.95 -10.95
N THR A 192 -15.14 -7.00 -10.24
CA THR A 192 -15.60 -8.33 -10.59
C THR A 192 -17.11 -8.22 -10.57
N THR A 193 -17.76 -8.48 -11.69
CA THR A 193 -19.14 -8.96 -11.63
C THR A 193 -19.04 -10.25 -10.83
N SER A 194 -19.12 -10.14 -9.50
CA SER A 194 -19.51 -11.25 -8.67
C SER A 194 -20.74 -11.77 -9.36
N SER A 195 -20.66 -12.99 -9.91
CA SER A 195 -21.81 -13.70 -10.41
C SER A 195 -22.92 -13.41 -9.42
N ALA A 196 -23.93 -12.66 -9.85
CA ALA A 196 -25.16 -12.58 -9.11
C ALA A 196 -25.49 -14.04 -8.84
N ALA A 197 -25.46 -14.44 -7.57
CA ALA A 197 -25.98 -15.73 -7.17
C ALA A 197 -27.42 -15.69 -7.69
N LYS A 198 -27.63 -16.36 -8.82
CA LYS A 198 -28.93 -16.59 -9.40
C LYS A 198 -29.57 -17.52 -8.39
N ILE A 199 -30.24 -16.93 -7.40
CA ILE A 199 -31.20 -17.61 -6.56
C ILE A 199 -32.26 -18.06 -7.56
N THR A 200 -32.02 -19.24 -8.13
CA THR A 200 -32.99 -19.94 -8.93
C THR A 200 -33.98 -20.45 -7.90
N SER A 201 -35.13 -19.80 -7.84
CA SER A 201 -36.33 -20.29 -7.19
C SER A 201 -36.66 -21.64 -7.83
N THR A 202 -36.14 -22.72 -7.25
CA THR A 202 -36.57 -24.07 -7.60
C THR A 202 -37.94 -24.26 -6.99
N THR A 203 -38.96 -24.12 -7.82
CA THR A 203 -40.32 -24.58 -7.57
C THR A 203 -40.26 -26.06 -7.19
N THR A 204 -40.55 -26.36 -5.93
CA THR A 204 -40.67 -27.73 -5.44
C THR A 204 -41.96 -28.32 -6.00
N THR A 205 -41.86 -29.00 -7.14
CA THR A 205 -42.94 -29.86 -7.64
C THR A 205 -42.95 -31.14 -6.82
N THR A 206 -44.01 -31.27 -6.02
CA THR A 206 -44.45 -32.46 -5.31
C THR A 206 -44.44 -33.67 -6.23
N THR A 207 -43.68 -34.70 -5.89
CA THR A 207 -43.97 -36.07 -6.34
C THR A 207 -43.84 -37.02 -5.17
N THR A 208 -45.01 -37.53 -4.81
CA THR A 208 -45.30 -38.48 -3.75
C THR A 208 -44.91 -39.89 -4.22
N THR A 209 -44.04 -40.58 -3.49
CA THR A 209 -44.07 -42.05 -3.45
C THR A 209 -43.54 -42.56 -2.11
N THR A 210 -44.52 -42.89 -1.29
CA THR A 210 -44.69 -43.89 -0.23
C THR A 210 -43.48 -44.68 0.30
N ALA A 211 -43.47 -44.76 1.63
CA ALA A 211 -42.51 -45.36 2.55
C ALA A 211 -42.39 -46.89 2.53
N THR A 212 -41.26 -47.40 3.06
CA THR A 212 -41.28 -48.60 3.90
C THR A 212 -40.19 -48.51 4.99
N THR A 213 -40.63 -48.81 6.21
CA THR A 213 -39.99 -48.69 7.52
C THR A 213 -39.00 -49.83 7.79
N THR A 214 -37.85 -49.57 8.43
CA THR A 214 -37.44 -50.32 9.64
C THR A 214 -36.29 -49.63 10.38
N SER A 215 -36.55 -49.38 11.65
CA SER A 215 -35.65 -48.87 12.68
C SER A 215 -34.83 -50.00 13.31
N THR A 216 -33.52 -49.82 13.46
CA THR A 216 -32.79 -50.48 14.56
C THR A 216 -31.58 -49.64 14.99
N THR A 217 -31.66 -49.19 16.24
CA THR A 217 -30.62 -48.56 17.04
C THR A 217 -29.49 -49.52 17.35
N THR A 218 -28.24 -49.14 17.09
CA THR A 218 -27.09 -49.59 17.89
C THR A 218 -25.96 -48.57 17.82
N ALA A 219 -25.69 -47.92 18.95
CA ALA A 219 -24.56 -47.03 19.12
C ALA A 219 -23.25 -47.84 19.07
N ARG A 220 -22.36 -47.51 18.13
CA ARG A 220 -20.97 -47.94 18.15
C ARG A 220 -20.07 -46.74 17.92
N ALA A 221 -19.23 -46.48 18.92
CA ALA A 221 -18.17 -45.48 18.91
C ALA A 221 -17.22 -45.75 17.74
N VAL A 222 -17.18 -44.83 16.77
CA VAL A 222 -16.16 -44.83 15.72
C VAL A 222 -15.15 -43.75 16.09
N THR A 223 -13.95 -44.24 16.38
CA THR A 223 -12.70 -43.53 16.60
C THR A 223 -12.55 -42.31 15.68
N VAL A 224 -12.45 -41.13 16.31
CA VAL A 224 -12.04 -39.88 15.65
C VAL A 224 -10.65 -40.09 15.08
N THR A 225 -10.60 -40.39 13.78
CA THR A 225 -9.35 -40.37 13.04
C THR A 225 -9.03 -38.90 12.81
N THR A 226 -7.97 -38.43 13.45
CA THR A 226 -7.43 -37.07 13.37
C THR A 226 -7.30 -36.66 11.91
N ALA A 227 -8.14 -35.72 11.49
CA ALA A 227 -7.97 -35.01 10.23
C ALA A 227 -6.61 -34.31 10.27
N ALA A 228 -5.71 -34.69 9.36
CA ALA A 228 -4.50 -33.95 9.09
C ALA A 228 -4.89 -32.51 8.74
N GLN A 229 -4.66 -31.58 9.66
CA GLN A 229 -4.85 -30.16 9.42
C GLN A 229 -3.95 -29.74 8.26
N GLN A 230 -4.54 -29.34 7.13
CA GLN A 230 -3.81 -28.64 6.08
C GLN A 230 -3.29 -27.31 6.64
N THR A 231 -2.02 -27.30 7.00
CA THR A 231 -1.31 -26.13 7.55
C THR A 231 -0.72 -25.31 6.42
N TRP A 232 -1.48 -24.32 5.94
CA TRP A 232 -0.99 -23.40 4.93
C TRP A 232 0.14 -22.52 5.49
N PRO A 233 1.20 -22.24 4.71
CA PRO A 233 2.28 -21.35 5.15
C PRO A 233 1.75 -19.94 5.47
N ARG A 234 2.25 -19.37 6.58
CA ARG A 234 1.80 -18.09 7.13
C ARG A 234 2.95 -17.09 7.32
N TRP A 235 2.62 -15.81 7.30
CA TRP A 235 3.56 -14.76 7.66
C TRP A 235 3.85 -14.79 9.16
N VAL A 236 5.12 -14.88 9.50
CA VAL A 236 5.63 -14.77 10.86
C VAL A 236 6.48 -13.51 10.95
N THR A 237 6.18 -12.66 11.93
CA THR A 237 6.91 -11.42 12.15
C THR A 237 7.73 -11.46 13.43
N GLY A 238 8.96 -10.97 13.38
CA GLY A 238 9.78 -10.77 14.58
C GLY A 238 9.34 -9.55 15.39
N THR A 239 10.03 -9.33 16.50
CA THR A 239 9.87 -8.13 17.31
C THR A 239 10.30 -6.88 16.55
N TRP A 240 9.69 -5.75 16.90
CA TRP A 240 10.12 -4.46 16.37
C TRP A 240 11.46 -4.08 16.99
N MET A 241 12.42 -3.70 16.15
CA MET A 241 13.66 -3.08 16.58
C MET A 241 13.40 -1.69 17.19
N THR A 242 14.41 -1.13 17.84
CA THR A 242 14.38 0.21 18.40
C THR A 242 14.05 1.25 17.32
N CYS A 243 13.44 2.35 17.77
CA CYS A 243 13.12 3.46 16.87
C CYS A 243 14.41 4.02 16.29
N SER A 244 14.43 4.29 14.97
CA SER A 244 15.58 4.86 14.28
C SER A 244 15.94 6.27 14.75
N ARG A 245 15.08 6.88 15.58
CA ARG A 245 15.30 8.17 16.22
C ARG A 245 15.03 8.05 17.72
N THR A 246 15.69 8.91 18.48
CA THR A 246 15.48 9.08 19.93
C THR A 246 14.56 10.25 20.25
N CYS A 247 14.17 11.06 19.26
CA CYS A 247 13.17 12.12 19.35
C CYS A 247 12.50 12.34 17.98
N ASP A 248 11.31 12.95 17.94
CA ASP A 248 10.42 13.10 16.78
C ASP A 248 9.94 11.76 16.15
N THR A 249 9.35 11.83 14.95
CA THR A 249 8.92 10.69 14.14
C THR A 249 10.10 9.96 13.50
N GLY A 250 10.34 8.72 13.93
CA GLY A 250 11.32 7.79 13.36
C GLY A 250 10.67 6.57 12.72
N TRP A 251 11.50 5.57 12.43
CA TRP A 251 11.09 4.29 11.84
C TRP A 251 11.58 3.11 12.69
N GLN A 252 10.73 2.11 12.88
CA GLN A 252 11.11 0.80 13.40
C GLN A 252 11.02 -0.21 12.27
N SER A 253 11.92 -1.19 12.30
CA SER A 253 11.93 -2.32 11.40
C SER A 253 11.79 -3.64 12.16
N ARG A 254 11.26 -4.67 11.50
CA ARG A 254 11.14 -6.03 12.02
C ARG A 254 11.38 -7.05 10.92
N THR A 255 11.65 -8.29 11.30
CA THR A 255 11.68 -9.40 10.34
C THR A 255 10.26 -9.80 9.93
N VAL A 256 10.07 -10.12 8.65
CA VAL A 256 8.81 -10.65 8.10
C VAL A 256 9.18 -11.82 7.20
N GLN A 257 8.81 -13.04 7.60
CA GLN A 257 9.19 -14.27 6.92
C GLN A 257 7.96 -15.14 6.68
N CYS A 258 7.88 -15.76 5.50
CA CYS A 258 6.87 -16.77 5.22
C CYS A 258 7.35 -18.11 5.76
N LYS A 259 6.59 -18.76 6.64
CA LYS A 259 6.95 -20.04 7.24
C LYS A 259 5.84 -21.08 7.08
N ASP A 260 6.22 -22.33 6.84
CA ASP A 260 5.33 -23.49 6.87
C ASP A 260 4.97 -23.89 8.31
N ALA A 261 4.24 -25.01 8.45
CA ALA A 261 3.75 -25.51 9.73
C ALA A 261 4.89 -25.91 10.67
N GLU A 262 5.98 -26.39 10.08
CA GLU A 262 7.20 -26.83 10.72
C GLU A 262 8.12 -25.64 11.06
N GLY A 263 7.72 -24.40 10.72
CA GLY A 263 8.46 -23.19 11.02
C GLY A 263 9.65 -22.91 10.10
N LYS A 264 9.76 -23.66 9.00
CA LYS A 264 10.77 -23.49 7.96
C LYS A 264 10.32 -22.46 6.93
N LEU A 265 11.28 -21.81 6.28
CA LEU A 265 10.99 -20.81 5.25
C LEU A 265 10.24 -21.45 4.06
N SER A 266 9.08 -20.88 3.73
CA SER A 266 8.20 -21.37 2.68
C SER A 266 7.89 -20.26 1.66
N LYS A 267 7.29 -20.65 0.53
CA LYS A 267 6.94 -19.77 -0.60
C LYS A 267 5.44 -19.58 -0.80
N GLY A 268 4.60 -20.30 -0.05
CA GLY A 268 3.15 -20.34 -0.29
C GLY A 268 2.31 -19.28 0.43
N CYS A 269 2.92 -18.33 1.14
CA CYS A 269 2.16 -17.31 1.86
C CYS A 269 1.50 -16.32 0.90
N ASN A 270 0.28 -15.91 1.23
CA ASN A 270 -0.42 -14.87 0.48
C ASN A 270 0.35 -13.54 0.55
N LEU A 271 0.94 -13.11 -0.56
CA LEU A 271 1.76 -11.90 -0.63
C LEU A 271 0.98 -10.61 -0.37
N GLY A 272 -0.32 -10.56 -0.71
CA GLY A 272 -1.19 -9.41 -0.40
C GLY A 272 -1.46 -9.24 1.10
N ALA A 273 -1.30 -10.32 1.88
CA ALA A 273 -1.40 -10.30 3.34
C ALA A 273 -0.03 -10.09 4.02
N ARG A 274 1.04 -9.80 3.28
CA ARG A 274 2.39 -9.62 3.85
C ARG A 274 2.40 -8.40 4.78
N PRO A 275 2.69 -8.58 6.08
CA PRO A 275 2.78 -7.47 7.01
C PRO A 275 3.96 -6.54 6.65
N SER A 276 3.82 -5.25 6.90
CA SER A 276 4.94 -4.32 6.71
C SER A 276 6.12 -4.70 7.62
N ALA A 277 7.32 -4.71 7.03
CA ALA A 277 8.58 -4.84 7.74
C ALA A 277 9.00 -3.52 8.41
N PHE A 278 8.33 -2.42 8.10
CA PHE A 278 8.63 -1.08 8.60
C PHE A 278 7.37 -0.39 9.14
N ARG A 279 7.51 0.35 10.23
CA ARG A 279 6.47 1.24 10.73
C ARG A 279 7.07 2.52 11.27
N HIS A 280 6.26 3.58 11.34
CA HIS A 280 6.66 4.78 12.06
C HIS A 280 6.69 4.50 13.57
N CYS A 281 7.59 5.16 14.27
CA CYS A 281 7.59 5.30 15.72
C CYS A 281 7.57 6.80 16.03
N LEU A 282 6.70 7.20 16.95
CA LEU A 282 6.66 8.56 17.46
C LEU A 282 7.40 8.59 18.78
N VAL A 283 8.46 9.38 18.85
CA VAL A 283 9.18 9.65 20.09
C VAL A 283 8.85 11.08 20.53
N LYS A 284 9.21 11.42 21.77
CA LYS A 284 9.07 12.79 22.30
C LYS A 284 9.65 13.80 21.30
N LYS A 285 9.01 14.95 21.17
CA LYS A 285 9.45 16.02 20.29
C LYS A 285 10.89 16.41 20.63
N CYS A 286 11.73 16.59 19.61
CA CYS A 286 12.91 17.41 19.77
C CYS A 286 12.46 18.89 19.82
#